data_AF-A0A3N0Y4L4-F1
#
_entry.id   AF-A0A3N0Y4L4-F1
#
_cell.length_a   1.000
_cell.length_b   1.000
_cell.length_c   1.000
_cell.angle_alpha   90.00
_cell.angle_beta   90.00
_cell.angle_gamma   90.00
#
_symmetry.space_group_name_H-M   'P 1'
#
loop_
_entity.id
_entity.type
_entity.pdbx_description
1 polymer ?
#
loop_
_entity_poly.entity_id
_entity_poly.type
_entity_poly.pdbx_seq_one_letter_code
_entity_poly.pdbx_strand_id
1 'polypeptide(L)'
;MKPTSPVNEDSDVTVTCTHDLPNGSISWLQDNELQKGENKETFQIKNILEEKNISCNVKSVCGVLSSTITITVKAGNHMMIIMICVGGAAALLMLFAVGMKIVLRRGQVQSQARKRQRQQNMENIHSTVNTVTSYY
;
A
#
# COMPACT_ATOMS: atom_id res chain seq x y z
N MET A 1 16.84 -26.44 18.00
CA MET A 1 15.97 -25.91 16.92
C MET A 1 16.85 -25.39 15.79
N LYS A 2 16.43 -25.53 14.53
CA LYS A 2 17.21 -25.05 13.38
C LYS A 2 16.79 -23.62 13.00
N PRO A 3 17.72 -22.70 12.70
CA PRO A 3 17.35 -21.38 12.22
C PRO A 3 16.59 -21.51 10.89
N THR A 4 15.43 -20.86 10.82
CA THR A 4 14.60 -20.84 9.62
C THR A 4 15.07 -19.66 8.77
N SER A 5 15.30 -19.91 7.47
CA SER A 5 15.53 -18.83 6.50
C SER A 5 14.38 -17.82 6.54
N PRO A 6 14.60 -16.56 6.14
CA PRO A 6 13.52 -15.56 6.17
C PRO A 6 12.33 -16.03 5.33
N VAL A 7 11.15 -15.99 5.94
CA VAL A 7 9.91 -16.52 5.35
C VAL A 7 9.08 -15.37 4.78
N ASN A 8 8.27 -15.62 3.75
CA ASN A 8 7.42 -14.57 3.18
C ASN A 8 6.27 -14.22 4.13
N GLU A 9 5.79 -12.97 4.06
CA GLU A 9 4.52 -12.59 4.69
C GLU A 9 3.38 -13.53 4.27
N ASP A 10 2.44 -13.76 5.18
CA ASP A 10 1.24 -14.60 5.00
C ASP A 10 1.53 -16.08 4.72
N SER A 11 2.72 -16.55 5.09
CA SER A 11 3.08 -17.96 5.00
C SER A 11 2.86 -18.72 6.31
N ASP A 12 2.64 -20.02 6.17
CA ASP A 12 2.57 -20.94 7.29
C ASP A 12 3.96 -21.50 7.61
N VAL A 13 4.37 -21.40 8.86
CA VAL A 13 5.68 -21.85 9.34
C VAL A 13 5.50 -23.00 10.31
N THR A 14 6.19 -24.11 10.06
CA THR A 14 6.27 -25.22 11.00
C THR A 14 7.65 -25.24 11.65
N VAL A 15 7.69 -25.05 12.96
CA VAL A 15 8.92 -25.15 13.76
C VAL A 15 8.95 -26.51 14.44
N THR A 16 10.08 -27.18 14.39
CA THR A 16 10.28 -28.47 15.05
C THR A 16 11.31 -28.34 16.17
N CYS A 17 10.96 -28.88 17.33
CA CYS A 17 11.82 -28.99 18.49
C CYS A 17 12.25 -30.45 18.67
N THR A 18 13.52 -30.72 18.40
CA THR A 18 14.14 -32.03 18.58
C THR A 18 14.90 -32.08 19.89
N HIS A 19 14.69 -33.11 20.71
CA HIS A 19 15.40 -33.32 21.97
C HIS A 19 15.72 -34.80 22.22
N ASP A 20 16.84 -35.07 22.90
CA ASP A 20 17.28 -36.44 23.21
C ASP A 20 16.80 -36.95 24.58
N LEU A 21 15.91 -36.20 25.25
CA LEU A 21 15.45 -36.54 26.59
C LEU A 21 14.35 -37.62 26.58
N PRO A 22 14.52 -38.73 27.33
CA PRO A 22 13.44 -39.69 27.52
C PRO A 22 12.35 -39.07 28.40
N ASN A 23 11.10 -39.13 27.93
CA ASN A 23 9.91 -38.60 28.62
C ASN A 23 9.94 -37.08 28.92
N GLY A 24 10.59 -36.29 28.08
CA GLY A 24 10.49 -34.82 28.15
C GLY A 24 9.09 -34.33 27.77
N SER A 25 8.55 -33.38 28.51
CA SER A 25 7.32 -32.67 28.12
C SER A 25 7.66 -31.36 27.44
N ILE A 26 7.12 -31.13 26.24
CA ILE A 26 7.36 -29.93 25.44
C ILE A 26 6.32 -28.87 25.75
N SER A 27 6.74 -27.60 25.72
CA SER A 27 5.89 -26.43 25.75
C SER A 27 6.47 -25.34 24.85
N TRP A 28 5.59 -24.58 24.20
CA TRP A 28 5.97 -23.52 23.27
C TRP A 28 5.67 -22.15 23.84
N LEU A 29 6.59 -21.22 23.65
CA LEU A 29 6.37 -19.80 23.88
C LEU A 29 6.53 -19.06 22.56
N GLN A 30 5.58 -18.19 22.26
CA GLN A 30 5.65 -17.24 21.16
C GLN A 30 5.70 -15.85 21.78
N ASP A 31 6.75 -15.09 21.51
CA ASP A 31 6.94 -13.73 22.02
C ASP A 31 6.81 -13.64 23.56
N ASN A 32 7.40 -14.64 24.24
CA ASN A 32 7.32 -14.88 25.68
C ASN A 32 5.92 -15.27 26.22
N GLU A 33 4.95 -15.51 25.35
CA GLU A 33 3.61 -15.97 25.72
C GLU A 33 3.46 -17.48 25.52
N LEU A 34 3.01 -18.17 26.58
CA LEU A 34 2.82 -19.62 26.56
C LEU A 34 1.66 -20.02 25.65
N GLN A 35 1.94 -20.89 24.68
CA GLN A 35 0.94 -21.43 23.77
C GLN A 35 0.25 -22.64 24.40
N LYS A 36 -0.99 -22.44 24.87
CA LYS A 36 -1.77 -23.47 25.56
C LYS A 36 -2.20 -24.58 24.59
N GLY A 37 -1.97 -25.83 24.98
CA GLY A 37 -2.36 -27.01 24.19
C GLY A 37 -1.34 -27.43 23.14
N GLU A 38 -0.28 -26.65 22.96
CA GLU A 38 0.83 -26.97 22.07
C GLU A 38 1.93 -27.67 22.86
N ASN A 39 1.79 -29.00 22.99
CA ASN A 39 2.73 -29.86 23.70
C ASN A 39 3.44 -30.86 22.76
N LYS A 40 3.30 -30.65 21.44
CA LYS A 40 3.89 -31.50 20.41
C LYS A 40 5.29 -31.01 20.03
N GLU A 41 6.09 -31.90 19.44
CA GLU A 41 7.41 -31.55 18.90
C GLU A 41 7.36 -30.54 17.75
N THR A 42 6.21 -30.45 17.07
CA THR A 42 5.99 -29.50 15.98
C THR A 42 5.01 -28.43 16.42
N PHE A 43 5.35 -27.17 16.16
CA PHE A 43 4.47 -26.02 16.36
C PHE A 43 4.20 -25.35 15.02
N GLN A 44 2.93 -25.18 14.69
CA GLN A 44 2.48 -24.56 13.44
C GLN A 44 2.01 -23.14 13.71
N ILE A 45 2.63 -22.20 13.01
CA ILE A 45 2.27 -20.78 13.05
C ILE A 45 1.65 -20.47 11.70
N LYS A 46 0.40 -20.04 11.71
CA LYS A 46 -0.32 -19.68 10.48
C LYS A 46 -0.20 -18.20 10.19
N ASN A 47 -0.17 -17.85 8.90
CA ASN A 47 -0.21 -16.47 8.40
C ASN A 47 0.76 -15.55 9.16
N ILE A 48 2.06 -15.81 9.06
CA ILE A 48 3.04 -14.97 9.74
C ILE A 48 3.11 -13.60 9.06
N LEU A 49 2.85 -12.54 9.84
CA LEU A 49 2.84 -11.15 9.33
C LEU A 49 4.09 -10.37 9.76
N GLU A 50 4.64 -10.70 10.92
CA GLU A 50 5.73 -9.96 11.56
C GLU A 50 6.77 -10.94 12.12
N GLU A 51 7.95 -10.42 12.45
CA GLU A 51 8.98 -11.21 13.10
C GLU A 51 8.49 -11.74 14.45
N LYS A 52 8.75 -13.02 14.71
CA LYS A 52 8.30 -13.69 15.94
C LYS A 52 9.42 -14.45 16.61
N ASN A 53 9.48 -14.36 17.93
CA ASN A 53 10.41 -15.13 18.74
C ASN A 53 9.73 -16.38 19.27
N ILE A 54 10.19 -17.53 18.81
CA ILE A 54 9.63 -18.83 19.18
C ILE A 54 10.62 -19.54 20.08
N SER A 55 10.18 -19.87 21.31
CA SER A 55 10.95 -20.67 22.24
C SER A 55 10.30 -22.04 22.45
N CYS A 56 11.11 -23.09 22.35
CA CYS A 56 10.73 -24.43 22.81
C CYS A 56 11.34 -24.68 24.19
N ASN A 57 10.48 -25.08 25.12
CA ASN A 57 10.86 -25.48 26.47
C ASN A 57 10.59 -26.98 26.66
N VAL A 58 11.63 -27.75 26.96
CA VAL A 58 11.56 -29.18 27.26
C VAL A 58 11.77 -29.37 28.76
N LYS A 59 10.73 -29.81 29.46
CA LYS A 59 10.81 -30.10 30.90
C LYS A 59 11.11 -31.58 31.12
N SER A 60 12.06 -31.84 32.00
CA SER A 60 12.50 -33.17 32.42
C SER A 60 12.64 -33.24 33.94
N VAL A 61 12.94 -34.42 34.47
CA VAL A 61 13.21 -34.64 35.91
C VAL A 61 14.42 -33.80 36.37
N CYS A 62 15.38 -33.55 35.48
CA CYS A 62 16.61 -32.81 35.79
C CYS A 62 16.47 -31.29 35.64
N GLY A 63 15.32 -30.78 35.16
CA GLY A 63 15.08 -29.36 34.95
C GLY A 63 14.43 -29.03 33.61
N VAL A 64 14.50 -27.76 33.22
CA VAL A 64 13.91 -27.22 32.00
C VAL A 64 15.02 -26.77 31.05
N LEU A 65 14.99 -27.27 29.82
CA LEU A 65 15.86 -26.87 28.73
C LEU A 65 15.07 -25.95 27.80
N SER A 66 15.65 -24.83 27.40
CA SER A 66 15.01 -23.83 26.55
C SER A 66 15.86 -23.55 25.32
N SER A 67 15.24 -23.46 24.15
CA SER A 67 15.87 -23.03 22.91
C SER A 67 14.96 -22.02 22.22
N THR A 68 15.54 -20.90 21.76
CA THR A 68 14.79 -19.81 21.12
C THR A 68 15.30 -19.60 19.70
N ILE A 69 14.38 -19.37 18.77
CA ILE A 69 14.66 -18.93 17.40
C ILE A 69 13.83 -17.69 17.08
N THR A 70 14.38 -16.81 16.25
CA THR A 70 13.64 -15.69 15.67
C THR A 70 13.26 -16.04 14.25
N ILE A 71 11.97 -15.99 13.94
CA ILE A 71 11.48 -16.10 12.57
C ILE A 71 11.51 -14.70 11.98
N THR A 72 12.35 -14.52 10.95
CA THR A 72 12.41 -13.28 10.19
C THR A 72 11.40 -13.35 9.04
N VAL A 73 10.65 -12.26 8.84
CA VAL A 73 9.65 -12.15 7.78
C VAL A 73 10.17 -11.20 6.70
N LYS A 74 10.14 -11.65 5.45
CA LYS A 74 10.46 -10.81 4.29
C LYS A 74 9.28 -9.88 4.03
N ALA A 75 9.53 -8.58 4.11
CA ALA A 75 8.58 -7.56 3.74
C ALA A 75 8.01 -7.85 2.33
N GLY A 76 6.69 -7.92 2.23
CA GLY A 76 6.01 -8.26 1.00
C GLY A 76 6.05 -7.12 -0.03
N ASN A 77 5.95 -7.48 -1.31
CA ASN A 77 5.78 -6.51 -2.40
C ASN A 77 4.47 -5.70 -2.30
N HIS A 78 3.60 -5.97 -1.32
CA HIS A 78 2.35 -5.25 -1.11
C HIS A 78 2.59 -3.75 -0.84
N MET A 79 3.68 -3.40 -0.15
CA MET A 79 4.03 -1.99 0.09
C MET A 79 4.39 -1.25 -1.21
N MET A 80 5.07 -1.94 -2.14
CA MET A 80 5.34 -1.43 -3.50
C MET A 80 4.04 -1.24 -4.29
N ILE A 81 3.11 -2.20 -4.21
CA ILE A 81 1.81 -2.13 -4.90
C ILE A 81 1.01 -0.92 -4.41
N ILE A 82 0.92 -0.70 -3.09
CA ILE A 82 0.21 0.47 -2.52
C ILE A 82 0.82 1.77 -3.02
N MET A 83 2.15 1.91 -3.02
CA MET A 83 2.83 3.11 -3.50
C MET A 83 2.54 3.40 -4.97
N ILE A 84 2.53 2.38 -5.84
CA ILE A 84 2.23 2.54 -7.26
C ILE A 84 0.77 2.96 -7.47
N CYS A 85 -0.18 2.35 -6.75
CA CYS A 85 -1.59 2.69 -6.86
C CYS A 85 -1.87 4.14 -6.42
N VAL A 86 -1.34 4.54 -5.27
CA VAL A 86 -1.56 5.89 -4.71
C VAL A 86 -0.81 6.95 -5.52
N GLY A 87 0.46 6.69 -5.87
CA GLY A 87 1.27 7.60 -6.67
C GLY A 87 0.75 7.77 -8.09
N GLY A 88 0.34 6.67 -8.73
CA GLY A 88 -0.21 6.68 -10.09
C GLY A 88 -1.50 7.47 -10.19
N ALA A 89 -2.45 7.26 -9.26
CA ALA A 89 -3.71 8.00 -9.25
C ALA A 89 -3.48 9.52 -9.06
N ALA A 90 -2.61 9.92 -8.13
CA ALA A 90 -2.30 11.33 -7.88
C ALA A 90 -1.68 12.02 -9.11
N ALA A 91 -0.75 11.34 -9.80
CA ALA A 91 -0.12 11.87 -11.01
C ALA A 91 -1.14 12.07 -12.14
N LEU A 92 -2.03 11.09 -12.36
CA LEU A 92 -3.09 11.20 -13.36
C LEU A 92 -4.04 12.37 -13.06
N LEU A 93 -4.48 12.52 -11.80
CA LEU A 93 -5.34 13.63 -11.39
C LEU A 93 -4.67 14.99 -11.60
N MET A 94 -3.37 15.12 -11.30
CA MET A 94 -2.62 16.34 -11.58
C MET A 94 -2.54 16.65 -13.08
N LEU A 95 -2.31 15.64 -13.93
CA LEU A 95 -2.28 15.83 -15.39
C LEU A 95 -3.64 16.29 -15.92
N PHE A 96 -4.74 15.70 -15.46
CA PHE A 96 -6.08 16.14 -15.82
C PHE A 96 -6.35 17.57 -15.36
N ALA A 97 -5.99 17.93 -14.13
CA ALA A 97 -6.17 19.29 -13.62
C ALA A 97 -5.37 20.33 -14.42
N VAL A 98 -4.11 20.04 -14.74
CA VAL A 98 -3.26 20.91 -15.57
C VAL A 98 -3.80 21.01 -16.99
N GLY A 99 -4.16 19.88 -17.61
CA GLY A 99 -4.75 19.83 -18.94
C GLY A 99 -6.05 20.65 -19.03
N MET A 100 -6.95 20.46 -18.07
CA MET A 100 -8.22 21.20 -18.00
C MET A 100 -7.97 22.70 -17.81
N LYS A 101 -7.01 23.10 -16.96
CA LYS A 101 -6.62 24.50 -16.76
C LYS A 101 -6.09 25.13 -18.05
N ILE A 102 -5.30 24.40 -18.84
CA ILE A 102 -4.79 24.87 -20.14
C ILE A 102 -5.93 25.06 -21.14
N VAL A 103 -6.85 24.08 -21.23
CA VAL A 103 -8.02 24.15 -22.15
C VAL A 103 -8.94 25.30 -21.77
N LEU A 104 -9.24 25.49 -20.49
CA LEU A 104 -10.07 26.60 -20.00
C LEU A 104 -9.44 27.95 -20.32
N ARG A 105 -8.14 28.12 -20.09
CA ARG A 105 -7.42 29.37 -20.44
C ARG A 105 -7.49 29.66 -21.94
N ARG A 106 -7.25 28.64 -22.79
CA ARG A 106 -7.36 28.79 -24.24
C ARG A 106 -8.79 29.17 -24.66
N GLY A 107 -9.79 28.52 -24.10
CA GLY A 107 -11.21 28.83 -24.35
C GLY A 107 -11.60 30.24 -23.91
N GLN A 108 -11.07 30.74 -22.79
CA GLN A 108 -11.32 32.11 -22.33
C GLN A 108 -10.71 33.16 -23.27
N VAL A 109 -9.46 32.95 -23.73
CA VAL A 109 -8.82 33.84 -24.72
C VAL A 109 -9.63 33.86 -26.02
N GLN A 110 -10.05 32.69 -26.50
CA GLN A 110 -10.84 32.56 -27.73
C GLN A 110 -12.25 33.18 -27.56
N SER A 111 -12.86 33.03 -26.40
CA SER A 111 -14.15 33.63 -26.05
C SER A 111 -14.06 35.16 -25.99
N GLN A 112 -13.00 35.72 -25.40
CA GLN A 112 -12.77 37.16 -25.40
C GLN A 112 -12.56 37.72 -26.82
N ALA A 113 -11.78 37.03 -27.67
CA ALA A 113 -11.59 37.44 -29.06
C ALA A 113 -12.93 37.44 -29.84
N ARG A 114 -13.77 36.42 -29.65
CA ARG A 114 -15.10 36.33 -30.26
C ARG A 114 -16.05 37.44 -29.79
N LYS A 115 -15.99 37.85 -28.51
CA LYS A 115 -16.79 38.97 -28.00
C LYS A 115 -16.39 40.30 -28.64
N ARG A 116 -15.09 40.55 -28.81
CA ARG A 116 -14.58 41.77 -29.48
C ARG A 116 -14.98 41.86 -30.95
N GLN A 117 -14.91 40.75 -31.69
CA GLN A 117 -15.40 40.68 -33.07
C GLN A 117 -16.89 41.01 -33.18
N ARG A 118 -17.73 40.53 -32.25
CA ARG A 118 -19.17 40.84 -32.24
C ARG A 118 -19.45 42.32 -31.97
N GLN A 119 -18.67 42.97 -31.09
CA GLN A 119 -18.80 44.41 -30.84
C GLN A 119 -18.43 45.23 -32.08
N GLN A 120 -17.29 44.93 -32.72
CA GLN A 120 -16.89 45.63 -33.94
C GLN A 120 -17.90 45.43 -35.08
N ASN A 121 -18.46 44.23 -35.21
CA ASN A 121 -19.49 43.97 -36.21
C ASN A 121 -20.78 44.77 -35.94
N MET A 122 -21.19 44.90 -34.67
CA MET A 122 -22.34 45.73 -34.27
C MET A 122 -22.09 47.22 -34.54
N GLU A 123 -20.90 47.74 -34.21
CA GLU A 123 -20.54 49.13 -34.49
C GLU A 123 -20.53 49.42 -36.00
N ASN A 124 -19.94 48.51 -36.79
CA ASN A 124 -19.87 48.67 -38.24
C ASN A 124 -21.27 48.67 -38.86
N ILE A 125 -22.16 47.76 -38.44
CA ILE A 125 -23.57 47.71 -38.87
C ILE A 125 -24.29 49.02 -38.51
N HIS A 126 -24.11 49.54 -37.29
CA HIS A 126 -24.76 50.79 -36.88
C HIS A 126 -24.30 51.98 -37.73
N SER A 127 -23.01 52.09 -38.03
CA SER A 127 -22.46 53.11 -38.92
C SER A 127 -22.96 52.98 -40.36
N THR A 128 -23.12 51.76 -40.88
CA THR A 128 -23.65 51.54 -42.24
C THR A 128 -25.13 51.92 -42.34
N VAL A 129 -25.93 51.61 -41.31
CA VAL A 129 -27.34 52.01 -41.28
C VAL A 129 -27.48 53.53 -41.24
N ASN A 130 -26.72 54.20 -40.36
CA ASN A 130 -26.78 55.66 -40.21
C ASN A 130 -26.35 56.41 -41.47
N THR A 131 -25.35 55.90 -42.19
CA THR A 131 -24.92 56.49 -43.48
C THR A 131 -26.02 56.33 -44.53
N VAL A 132 -26.60 55.14 -44.71
CA VAL A 132 -27.66 54.92 -45.70
C VAL A 132 -28.89 55.80 -45.45
N THR A 133 -29.27 56.03 -44.19
CA THR A 133 -30.39 56.93 -43.83
C THR A 133 -30.12 58.41 -44.06
N SER A 134 -28.87 58.87 -44.19
CA SER A 134 -28.57 60.29 -44.41
C SER A 134 -28.64 60.72 -45.88
N TYR A 135 -28.82 59.77 -46.81
CA TYR A 135 -28.92 60.03 -48.25
C TYR A 135 -30.38 60.07 -48.76
N TYR A 136 -31.36 59.98 -47.85
CA TYR A 136 -32.80 60.13 -48.10
C TYR A 136 -33.33 61.28 -47.27
#